data_AF-A0A259P1X8-F1
#
_entry.id   AF-A0A259P1X8-F1
#
_cell.length_a   1.000
_cell.length_b   1.000
_cell.length_c   1.000
_cell.angle_alpha   90.00
_cell.angle_beta   90.00
_cell.angle_gamma   90.00
#
_symmetry.space_group_name_H-M   'P 1'
#
loop_
_entity.id
_entity.type
_entity.pdbx_description
1 polymer ?
#
loop_
_entity_poly.entity_id
_entity_poly.type
_entity_poly.pdbx_seq_one_letter_code
_entity_poly.pdbx_strand_id
1 'polypeptide(L)'
;MICHLARWSLAFFLLVPPTLVNAAPASCSPVLSHTFPRLQDEAPQNLCQYQGKVVLVVNTASYCGFTSQYDGLEKLYAKYKDRGLVILGFPSNDFGQQEPGSNKEIADFCKNTYDVKFPMFAKSSVSGPNPNPFFKMLIAKTGTTPKWNLAKKKVAIVGAGISGLGCAYALRQHPDLEITIFEAGKHIGGHSNTVDITLNASTGPMTYGVDTGFLVFNRKTYPRLVRLFEEIGVPIAPSEMSFSVSIDASEKTGRDQKIEWAGNDLNSFFGQRSNLLSPSFWRMAYDILRFNRLATKLAEEQIADKLEYSEPDERIKDFLDRNRFSPSFRENYFLPMIGAIWSCSVEQMLEFPIQTMVRFCHNHGLLQIQNRPQWLTIKGGSREYVKLLLAALEQSHVEVMREPVLRVNASKEDNGLVELISASGSQWFDEVVMACHSDQTLDLVHGINQDSRNILAAIPYQKNRAILHTDQRFLPSNKRCWAAWNYTAKSGATPTAQQHVSVNYLINRLQPLPEGLRDTPIIVSLNPLTEPDPLLVHNEIHYAHPVFDMKAIAAQKALPLIQGNSSIWYCGAWTGFGFHEDGLRSGELVAKD
;
A
#
# COMPACT_ATOMS: atom_id res chain seq x y z
N MET A 1 7.84 -67.53 -25.52
CA MET A 1 8.82 -68.64 -25.64
C MET A 1 10.14 -68.12 -25.08
N ILE A 2 10.49 -68.50 -23.85
CA ILE A 2 11.48 -69.55 -23.51
C ILE A 2 12.89 -69.12 -23.99
N CYS A 3 13.75 -68.50 -23.18
CA CYS A 3 14.56 -69.01 -22.05
C CYS A 3 15.80 -69.84 -22.48
N HIS A 4 16.91 -69.61 -21.73
CA HIS A 4 18.16 -70.40 -21.60
C HIS A 4 19.23 -70.26 -22.72
N LEU A 5 20.56 -70.32 -22.51
CA LEU A 5 21.54 -70.58 -21.42
C LEU A 5 22.95 -70.26 -22.03
N ALA A 6 23.83 -69.44 -21.44
CA ALA A 6 24.96 -69.77 -20.55
C ALA A 6 26.03 -70.77 -21.08
N ARG A 7 27.27 -70.29 -21.32
CA ARG A 7 28.55 -70.69 -20.66
C ARG A 7 29.79 -70.27 -21.47
N TRP A 8 30.62 -69.35 -20.94
CA TRP A 8 31.92 -69.56 -20.25
C TRP A 8 33.13 -69.78 -21.19
N SER A 9 34.10 -68.87 -21.12
CA SER A 9 35.52 -69.14 -21.40
C SER A 9 36.38 -68.23 -20.54
N LEU A 10 37.29 -68.86 -19.78
CA LEU A 10 38.27 -68.24 -18.89
C LEU A 10 39.34 -67.48 -19.69
N ALA A 11 39.81 -66.36 -19.14
CA ALA A 11 41.19 -65.93 -19.29
C ALA A 11 41.67 -65.30 -17.97
N PHE A 12 42.69 -65.91 -17.37
CA PHE A 12 43.43 -65.38 -16.23
C PHE A 12 44.20 -64.13 -16.67
N PHE A 13 44.01 -63.00 -15.97
CA PHE A 13 44.97 -61.89 -16.00
C PHE A 13 45.35 -61.51 -14.57
N LEU A 14 46.66 -61.43 -14.37
CA LEU A 14 47.35 -61.15 -13.11
C LEU A 14 46.91 -59.81 -12.50
N LEU A 15 46.69 -59.83 -11.19
CA LEU A 15 46.55 -58.65 -10.34
C LEU A 15 47.85 -57.83 -10.36
N VAL A 16 47.80 -56.67 -11.00
CA VAL A 16 48.75 -55.56 -10.78
C VAL A 16 48.06 -54.58 -9.82
N PRO A 17 48.68 -54.21 -8.68
CA PRO A 17 48.07 -53.26 -7.76
C PRO A 17 47.97 -51.88 -8.43
N PRO A 18 46.88 -51.12 -8.19
CA PRO A 18 46.80 -49.75 -8.69
C PRO A 18 47.90 -48.93 -8.02
N THR A 19 48.80 -48.42 -8.85
CA THR A 19 49.79 -47.40 -8.48
C THR A 19 49.06 -46.22 -7.83
N LEU A 20 49.42 -45.92 -6.58
CA LEU A 20 49.06 -44.68 -5.90
C LEU A 20 49.50 -43.50 -6.77
N VAL A 21 48.55 -42.88 -7.45
CA VAL A 21 48.76 -41.57 -8.07
C VAL A 21 48.86 -40.58 -6.91
N ASN A 22 50.08 -40.14 -6.65
CA ASN A 22 50.37 -39.10 -5.68
C ASN A 22 49.76 -37.77 -6.20
N ALA A 23 48.59 -37.40 -5.70
CA ALA A 23 47.97 -36.12 -6.02
C ALA A 23 48.88 -34.99 -5.49
N ALA A 24 49.31 -34.10 -6.38
CA ALA A 24 50.03 -32.88 -6.01
C ALA A 24 49.21 -32.05 -4.99
N PRO A 25 49.86 -31.36 -4.03
CA PRO A 25 49.14 -30.52 -3.07
C PRO A 25 48.40 -29.40 -3.84
N ALA A 26 47.09 -29.32 -3.65
CA ALA A 26 46.28 -28.22 -4.18
C ALA A 26 46.91 -26.90 -3.73
N SER A 27 47.31 -26.06 -4.69
CA SER A 27 47.87 -24.74 -4.42
C SER A 27 46.88 -23.93 -3.58
N CYS A 28 47.30 -23.50 -2.39
CA CYS A 28 46.48 -22.68 -1.51
C CYS A 28 46.08 -21.37 -2.20
N SER A 29 44.79 -21.03 -2.15
CA SER A 29 44.31 -19.77 -2.70
C SER A 29 44.92 -18.57 -1.95
N PRO A 30 45.19 -17.44 -2.63
CA PRO A 30 45.72 -16.25 -1.98
C PRO A 30 44.88 -15.79 -0.77
N VAL A 31 43.56 -16.00 -0.83
CA VAL A 31 42.61 -15.65 0.23
C VAL A 31 42.81 -16.46 1.50
N LEU A 32 43.20 -17.74 1.39
CA LEU A 32 43.42 -18.61 2.55
C LEU A 32 44.90 -18.69 2.95
N SER A 33 45.80 -17.97 2.27
CA SER A 33 47.24 -18.01 2.51
C SER A 33 47.66 -17.14 3.71
N HIS A 34 47.04 -17.39 4.86
CA HIS A 34 47.27 -16.68 6.11
C HIS A 34 47.37 -17.65 7.28
N THR A 35 48.11 -17.27 8.31
CA THR A 35 48.23 -18.01 9.57
C THR A 35 47.84 -17.09 10.72
N PHE A 36 46.99 -17.58 11.61
CA PHE A 36 46.51 -16.85 12.78
C PHE A 36 46.69 -17.69 14.04
N PRO A 37 46.94 -17.07 15.21
CA PRO A 37 46.89 -17.78 16.49
C PRO A 37 45.47 -18.27 16.75
N ARG A 38 45.32 -19.51 17.22
CA ARG A 38 44.04 -20.01 17.73
C ARG A 38 43.63 -19.27 19.00
N LEU A 39 42.33 -19.13 19.23
CA LEU A 39 41.83 -18.44 20.41
C LEU A 39 42.14 -19.19 21.71
N GLN A 40 42.13 -20.54 21.67
CA GLN A 40 42.22 -21.38 22.87
C GLN A 40 43.62 -21.45 23.49
N ASP A 41 44.66 -21.43 22.65
CA ASP A 41 46.04 -21.69 23.06
C ASP A 41 47.08 -20.85 22.31
N GLU A 42 46.65 -19.93 21.45
CA GLU A 42 47.50 -19.07 20.62
C GLU A 42 48.47 -19.82 19.69
N ALA A 43 48.30 -21.12 19.53
CA ALA A 43 49.10 -21.89 18.60
C ALA A 43 48.78 -21.46 17.15
N PRO A 44 49.79 -21.38 16.26
CA PRO A 44 49.59 -20.95 14.89
C PRO A 44 48.74 -21.96 14.11
N GLN A 45 47.72 -21.45 13.42
CA GLN A 45 46.86 -22.24 12.55
C GLN A 45 46.78 -21.63 11.15
N ASN A 46 47.20 -22.41 10.16
CA ASN A 46 47.23 -21.99 8.77
C ASN A 46 45.85 -22.22 8.11
N LEU A 47 45.27 -21.18 7.50
CA LEU A 47 43.94 -21.24 6.87
C LEU A 47 43.93 -22.03 5.55
N CYS A 48 45.08 -22.28 4.93
CA CYS A 48 45.20 -23.11 3.73
C CYS A 48 44.67 -24.54 3.93
N GLN A 49 44.60 -25.02 5.18
CA GLN A 49 43.99 -26.32 5.49
C GLN A 49 42.50 -26.40 5.12
N TYR A 50 41.84 -25.25 4.89
CA TYR A 50 40.44 -25.16 4.49
C TYR A 50 40.26 -25.01 2.97
N GLN A 51 41.34 -25.14 2.19
CA GLN A 51 41.26 -25.12 0.73
C GLN A 51 40.27 -26.19 0.23
N GLY A 52 39.37 -25.78 -0.67
CA GLY A 52 38.33 -26.67 -1.22
C GLY A 52 37.09 -26.84 -0.34
N LYS A 53 37.04 -26.21 0.84
CA LYS A 53 35.85 -26.18 1.71
C LYS A 53 35.02 -24.92 1.47
N VAL A 54 33.74 -24.98 1.82
CA VAL A 54 32.90 -23.78 1.95
C VAL A 54 33.24 -23.13 3.28
N VAL A 55 33.82 -21.93 3.24
CA VAL A 55 34.30 -21.22 4.42
C VAL A 55 33.35 -20.07 4.75
N LEU A 56 32.71 -20.13 5.92
CA LEU A 56 31.94 -19.03 6.49
C LEU A 56 32.81 -18.28 7.50
N VAL A 57 33.10 -17.01 7.24
CA VAL A 57 33.91 -16.15 8.11
C VAL A 57 32.97 -15.26 8.92
N VAL A 58 33.14 -15.24 10.24
CA VAL A 58 32.26 -14.47 11.15
C VAL A 58 33.13 -13.68 12.12
N ASN A 59 32.90 -12.38 12.23
CA ASN A 59 33.42 -11.59 13.34
C ASN A 59 32.51 -11.76 14.56
N THR A 60 33.10 -11.97 15.73
CA THR A 60 32.34 -12.31 16.94
C THR A 60 32.64 -11.35 18.09
N ALA A 61 31.71 -11.27 19.06
CA ALA A 61 31.79 -10.44 20.26
C ALA A 61 31.08 -11.16 21.42
N SER A 62 31.67 -11.22 22.62
CA SER A 62 31.06 -11.86 23.80
C SER A 62 30.04 -10.95 24.50
N TYR A 63 30.24 -9.64 24.47
CA TYR A 63 29.36 -8.64 25.07
C TYR A 63 28.52 -7.91 24.02
N CYS A 64 27.83 -8.69 23.18
CA CYS A 64 26.97 -8.21 22.09
C CYS A 64 25.52 -8.70 22.26
N GLY A 65 24.53 -7.95 21.78
CA GLY A 65 23.14 -8.40 21.77
C GLY A 65 22.89 -9.68 20.94
N PHE A 66 23.80 -9.99 20.01
CA PHE A 66 23.76 -11.20 19.18
C PHE A 66 24.70 -12.30 19.68
N THR A 67 25.18 -12.26 20.91
CA THR A 67 26.02 -13.34 21.45
C THR A 67 25.33 -14.72 21.34
N SER A 68 24.00 -14.79 21.36
CA SER A 68 23.24 -16.03 21.09
C SER A 68 23.42 -16.62 19.69
N GLN A 69 24.00 -15.88 18.72
CA GLN A 69 24.29 -16.37 17.38
C GLN A 69 25.21 -17.60 17.38
N TYR A 70 26.04 -17.78 18.42
CA TYR A 70 26.88 -18.97 18.56
C TYR A 70 26.06 -20.26 18.49
N ASP A 71 24.85 -20.31 19.07
CA ASP A 71 23.97 -21.48 19.01
C ASP A 71 23.55 -21.82 17.56
N GLY A 72 23.23 -20.79 16.77
CA GLY A 72 22.85 -20.95 15.37
C GLY A 72 24.03 -21.40 14.52
N LEU A 73 25.20 -20.79 14.73
CA LEU A 73 26.44 -21.15 14.05
C LEU A 73 26.88 -22.57 14.40
N GLU A 74 26.76 -22.99 15.65
CA GLU A 74 27.07 -24.36 16.08
C GLU A 74 26.12 -25.37 15.46
N LYS A 75 24.80 -25.10 15.44
CA LYS A 75 23.82 -25.96 14.75
C LYS A 75 24.14 -26.09 13.26
N LEU A 76 24.51 -24.97 12.61
CA LEU A 76 24.89 -24.95 11.20
C LEU A 76 26.17 -25.76 10.96
N TYR A 77 27.18 -25.56 11.80
CA TYR A 77 28.46 -26.26 11.70
C TYR A 77 28.28 -27.75 11.94
N ALA A 78 27.59 -28.15 13.00
CA ALA A 78 27.28 -29.55 13.29
C ALA A 78 26.56 -30.24 12.13
N LYS A 79 25.63 -29.55 11.46
CA LYS A 79 24.85 -30.09 10.34
C LYS A 79 25.66 -30.27 9.05
N TYR A 80 26.60 -29.38 8.76
CA TYR A 80 27.23 -29.32 7.43
C TYR A 80 28.75 -29.52 7.43
N LYS A 81 29.42 -29.65 8.58
CA LYS A 81 30.88 -29.84 8.65
C LYS A 81 31.37 -31.04 7.84
N ASP A 82 30.64 -32.16 7.90
CA ASP A 82 30.98 -33.40 7.19
C ASP A 82 30.72 -33.30 5.68
N ARG A 83 29.99 -32.26 5.25
CA ARG A 83 29.73 -31.90 3.85
C ARG A 83 30.67 -30.80 3.33
N GLY A 84 31.68 -30.42 4.12
CA GLY A 84 32.71 -29.47 3.71
C GLY A 84 32.45 -28.02 4.12
N LEU A 85 31.51 -27.73 5.02
CA LEU A 85 31.40 -26.39 5.64
C LEU A 85 32.43 -26.23 6.77
N VAL A 86 33.08 -25.06 6.85
CA VAL A 86 33.85 -24.65 8.03
C VAL A 86 33.49 -23.23 8.40
N ILE A 87 33.25 -22.99 9.69
CA ILE A 87 33.04 -21.64 10.24
C ILE A 87 34.36 -21.18 10.88
N LEU A 88 34.79 -19.95 10.59
CA LEU A 88 35.98 -19.32 11.14
C LEU A 88 35.58 -18.08 11.93
N GLY A 89 35.69 -18.15 13.26
CA GLY A 89 35.34 -17.04 14.15
C GLY A 89 36.53 -16.14 14.47
N PHE A 90 36.37 -14.85 14.28
CA PHE A 90 37.36 -13.81 14.59
C PHE A 90 36.77 -12.82 15.61
N PRO A 91 37.07 -12.98 16.91
CA PRO A 91 36.72 -11.99 17.91
C PRO A 91 37.29 -10.62 17.54
N SER A 92 36.48 -9.57 17.62
CA SER A 92 36.93 -8.21 17.31
C SER A 92 36.33 -7.17 18.24
N ASN A 93 37.17 -6.22 18.62
CA ASN A 93 36.78 -5.08 19.43
C ASN A 93 36.47 -3.81 18.61
N ASP A 94 36.52 -3.89 17.27
CA ASP A 94 36.33 -2.75 16.38
C ASP A 94 34.90 -2.17 16.45
N PHE A 95 33.95 -2.97 16.93
CA PHE A 95 32.53 -2.65 17.02
C PHE A 95 32.18 -2.27 18.47
N GLY A 96 32.62 -1.06 18.85
CA GLY A 96 32.31 -0.37 20.11
C GLY A 96 32.63 -1.17 21.34
N GLN A 97 33.82 -1.77 21.30
CA GLN A 97 34.48 -2.34 22.45
C GLN A 97 33.70 -3.50 23.12
N GLN A 98 32.88 -4.22 22.36
CA GLN A 98 32.04 -5.35 22.82
C GLN A 98 32.78 -6.68 22.99
N GLU A 99 34.09 -6.70 22.74
CA GLU A 99 34.98 -7.83 23.01
C GLU A 99 36.21 -7.36 23.82
N PRO A 100 36.01 -6.75 25.01
CA PRO A 100 37.08 -6.10 25.77
C PRO A 100 38.05 -7.13 26.37
N GLY A 101 37.59 -8.36 26.61
CA GLY A 101 38.38 -9.43 27.25
C GLY A 101 39.62 -9.84 26.47
N SER A 102 40.56 -10.47 27.19
CA SER A 102 41.73 -11.16 26.64
C SER A 102 41.33 -12.41 25.84
N ASN A 103 42.23 -12.93 25.00
CA ASN A 103 41.99 -14.16 24.23
C ASN A 103 41.52 -15.32 25.12
N LYS A 104 42.11 -15.44 26.32
CA LYS A 104 41.74 -16.46 27.30
C LYS A 104 40.31 -16.28 27.81
N GLU A 105 39.93 -15.07 28.20
CA GLU A 105 38.57 -14.78 28.70
C GLU A 105 37.51 -15.03 27.61
N ILE A 106 37.80 -14.67 26.36
CA ILE A 106 36.91 -14.93 25.22
C ILE A 106 36.83 -16.44 24.95
N ALA A 107 37.95 -17.17 24.99
CA ALA A 107 37.97 -18.62 24.82
C ALA A 107 37.11 -19.33 25.89
N ASP A 108 37.28 -18.93 27.16
CA ASP A 108 36.55 -19.47 28.29
C ASP A 108 35.05 -19.17 28.15
N PHE A 109 34.68 -17.97 27.70
CA PHE A 109 33.29 -17.60 27.44
C PHE A 109 32.66 -18.45 26.33
N CYS A 110 33.28 -18.50 25.14
CA CYS A 110 32.75 -19.27 24.00
C CYS A 110 32.59 -20.75 24.34
N LYS A 111 33.53 -21.33 25.09
CA LYS A 111 33.48 -22.73 25.50
C LYS A 111 32.43 -22.99 26.57
N ASN A 112 32.44 -22.23 27.66
CA ASN A 112 31.63 -22.52 28.84
C ASN A 112 30.15 -22.15 28.64
N THR A 113 29.85 -21.17 27.78
CA THR A 113 28.49 -20.68 27.57
C THR A 113 27.81 -21.31 26.35
N TYR A 114 28.54 -21.52 25.26
CA TYR A 114 27.96 -21.95 23.96
C TYR A 114 28.55 -23.25 23.40
N ASP A 115 29.50 -23.89 24.10
CA ASP A 115 30.19 -25.12 23.64
C ASP A 115 30.72 -25.01 22.19
N VAL A 116 31.31 -23.85 21.85
CA VAL A 116 31.78 -23.56 20.48
C VAL A 116 32.89 -24.54 20.06
N LYS A 117 32.66 -25.24 18.95
CA LYS A 117 33.51 -26.28 18.35
C LYS A 117 34.11 -25.88 17.01
N PHE A 118 33.55 -24.88 16.32
CA PHE A 118 34.19 -24.38 15.12
C PHE A 118 35.48 -23.59 15.45
N PRO A 119 36.46 -23.55 14.52
CA PRO A 119 37.71 -22.81 14.73
C PRO A 119 37.50 -21.34 15.10
N MET A 120 38.10 -20.94 16.22
CA MET A 120 38.16 -19.56 16.70
C MET A 120 39.62 -19.08 16.70
N PHE A 121 39.84 -17.83 16.31
CA PHE A 121 41.17 -17.22 16.26
C PHE A 121 41.33 -16.13 17.31
N ALA A 122 42.57 -15.77 17.63
CA ALA A 122 42.86 -14.67 18.55
C ALA A 122 42.19 -13.36 18.11
N LYS A 123 41.83 -12.55 19.11
CA LYS A 123 41.18 -11.26 18.90
C LYS A 123 42.03 -10.40 17.96
N SER A 124 41.40 -9.87 16.92
CA SER A 124 42.09 -9.04 15.92
C SER A 124 41.16 -7.99 15.33
N SER A 125 41.74 -6.95 14.74
CA SER A 125 40.96 -5.98 13.97
C SER A 125 40.53 -6.60 12.63
N VAL A 126 39.27 -6.46 12.28
CA VAL A 126 38.61 -6.99 11.09
C VAL A 126 38.01 -5.87 10.23
N SER A 127 37.96 -4.64 10.75
CA SER A 127 37.42 -3.43 10.10
C SER A 127 38.31 -2.21 10.38
N GLY A 128 37.88 -1.02 9.95
CA GLY A 128 38.58 0.24 10.23
C GLY A 128 39.86 0.46 9.42
N PRO A 129 40.83 1.28 9.92
CA PRO A 129 42.02 1.65 9.15
C PRO A 129 43.05 0.52 9.04
N ASN A 130 43.04 -0.44 9.96
CA ASN A 130 44.06 -1.50 10.04
C ASN A 130 43.46 -2.92 10.22
N PRO A 131 42.57 -3.39 9.34
CA PRO A 131 42.07 -4.76 9.40
C PRO A 131 43.22 -5.76 9.21
N ASN A 132 43.06 -6.96 9.75
CA ASN A 132 44.06 -8.01 9.63
C ASN A 132 44.24 -8.44 8.15
N PRO A 133 45.37 -9.10 7.79
CA PRO A 133 45.68 -9.41 6.40
C PRO A 133 44.61 -10.21 5.65
N PHE A 134 43.87 -11.07 6.34
CA PHE A 134 42.80 -11.87 5.75
C PHE A 134 41.59 -10.99 5.42
N PHE A 135 41.13 -10.17 6.38
CA PHE A 135 40.03 -9.24 6.14
C PHE A 135 40.38 -8.17 5.11
N LYS A 136 41.63 -7.67 5.06
CA LYS A 136 42.10 -6.79 3.97
C LYS A 136 41.84 -7.41 2.59
N MET A 137 42.11 -8.70 2.44
CA MET A 137 41.92 -9.39 1.17
C MET A 137 40.45 -9.68 0.86
N LEU A 138 39.65 -10.03 1.87
CA LEU A 138 38.21 -10.18 1.72
C LEU A 138 37.58 -8.87 1.26
N ILE A 139 37.90 -7.75 1.92
CA ILE A 139 37.40 -6.41 1.58
C ILE A 139 37.77 -6.03 0.16
N ALA A 140 39.02 -6.26 -0.25
CA ALA A 140 39.46 -5.97 -1.61
C ALA A 140 38.72 -6.82 -2.67
N LYS A 141 38.29 -8.04 -2.33
CA LYS A 141 37.57 -8.93 -3.24
C LYS A 141 36.06 -8.66 -3.29
N THR A 142 35.44 -8.30 -2.17
CA THR A 142 33.99 -8.10 -2.08
C THR A 142 33.58 -6.65 -2.30
N GLY A 143 34.52 -5.70 -2.16
CA GLY A 143 34.22 -4.26 -2.14
C GLY A 143 33.49 -3.82 -0.87
N THR A 144 33.39 -4.68 0.15
CA THR A 144 32.61 -4.44 1.36
C THR A 144 33.44 -4.70 2.61
N THR A 145 33.37 -3.75 3.55
CA THR A 145 34.01 -3.86 4.87
C THR A 145 33.03 -4.46 5.88
N PRO A 146 33.48 -5.32 6.83
CA PRO A 146 32.66 -5.71 7.97
C PRO A 146 32.17 -4.46 8.70
N LYS A 147 30.85 -4.29 8.71
CA LYS A 147 30.17 -3.21 9.43
C LYS A 147 29.69 -3.73 10.77
N TRP A 148 29.41 -2.80 11.67
CA TRP A 148 28.69 -3.11 12.89
C TRP A 148 27.34 -3.69 12.50
N ASN A 149 27.19 -5.01 12.60
CA ASN A 149 25.91 -5.67 12.39
C ASN A 149 25.17 -5.69 13.74
N LEU A 150 24.33 -4.69 13.95
CA LEU A 150 23.13 -4.85 14.77
C LEU A 150 21.93 -4.69 13.84
N ALA A 151 21.24 -5.80 13.61
CA ALA A 151 19.89 -5.95 13.09
C ALA A 151 19.59 -5.36 11.71
N LYS A 152 18.98 -6.18 10.84
CA LYS A 152 18.01 -5.60 9.92
C LYS A 152 17.01 -4.81 10.76
N LYS A 153 16.76 -3.54 10.45
CA LYS A 153 15.71 -2.79 11.14
C LYS A 153 14.37 -3.47 10.84
N LYS A 154 13.64 -3.85 11.87
CA LYS A 154 12.33 -4.46 11.76
C LYS A 154 11.29 -3.36 11.62
N VAL A 155 10.58 -3.39 10.50
CA VAL A 155 9.51 -2.43 10.19
C VAL A 155 8.19 -3.17 10.11
N ALA A 156 7.26 -2.83 11.01
CA ALA A 156 5.88 -3.30 10.88
C ALA A 156 5.07 -2.29 10.07
N ILE A 157 4.24 -2.77 9.15
CA ILE A 157 3.27 -1.95 8.41
C ILE A 157 1.87 -2.46 8.75
N VAL A 158 1.08 -1.65 9.45
CA VAL A 158 -0.28 -2.01 9.90
C VAL A 158 -1.29 -1.51 8.88
N GLY A 159 -1.85 -2.45 8.11
CA GLY A 159 -2.80 -2.21 7.02
C GLY A 159 -2.17 -2.47 5.66
N ALA A 160 -2.76 -3.37 4.86
CA ALA A 160 -2.31 -3.73 3.52
C ALA A 160 -3.20 -3.12 2.43
N GLY A 161 -3.67 -1.87 2.65
CA GLY A 161 -4.23 -1.02 1.60
C GLY A 161 -3.15 -0.46 0.68
N ILE A 162 -3.52 0.39 -0.27
CA ILE A 162 -2.57 1.00 -1.22
C ILE A 162 -1.44 1.78 -0.53
N SER A 163 -1.70 2.42 0.61
CA SER A 163 -0.67 3.14 1.38
C SER A 163 0.37 2.19 1.97
N GLY A 164 -0.07 1.11 2.62
CA GLY A 164 0.82 0.14 3.26
C GLY A 164 1.58 -0.71 2.24
N LEU A 165 0.89 -1.19 1.21
CA LEU A 165 1.53 -1.91 0.10
C LEU A 165 2.51 -1.01 -0.66
N GLY A 166 2.14 0.26 -0.88
CA GLY A 166 3.01 1.26 -1.51
C GLY A 166 4.26 1.56 -0.69
N CYS A 167 4.10 1.73 0.62
CA CYS A 167 5.20 1.90 1.57
C CYS A 167 6.14 0.68 1.55
N ALA A 168 5.59 -0.52 1.72
CA ALA A 168 6.36 -1.76 1.67
C ALA A 168 7.09 -1.93 0.33
N TYR A 169 6.42 -1.60 -0.77
CA TYR A 169 7.01 -1.68 -2.10
C TYR A 169 8.18 -0.70 -2.21
N ALA A 170 8.05 0.55 -1.77
CA ALA A 170 9.16 1.50 -1.77
C ALA A 170 10.34 1.02 -0.89
N LEU A 171 10.06 0.56 0.34
CA LEU A 171 11.07 0.08 1.29
C LEU A 171 11.78 -1.21 0.85
N ARG A 172 11.17 -2.03 -0.01
CA ARG A 172 11.71 -3.34 -0.44
C ARG A 172 13.12 -3.27 -1.04
N GLN A 173 13.53 -2.10 -1.52
CA GLN A 173 14.85 -1.87 -2.13
C GLN A 173 15.98 -1.82 -1.08
N HIS A 174 15.64 -1.79 0.21
CA HIS A 174 16.57 -1.66 1.33
C HIS A 174 16.82 -3.03 1.99
N PRO A 175 17.95 -3.72 1.69
CA PRO A 175 18.23 -5.06 2.19
C PRO A 175 18.50 -5.12 3.71
N ASP A 176 18.74 -3.96 4.31
CA ASP A 176 18.90 -3.73 5.74
C ASP A 176 17.56 -3.59 6.49
N LEU A 177 16.42 -3.67 5.80
CA LEU A 177 15.09 -3.70 6.42
C LEU A 177 14.51 -5.11 6.40
N GLU A 178 13.85 -5.49 7.50
CA GLU A 178 12.98 -6.65 7.62
C GLU A 178 11.54 -6.14 7.76
N ILE A 179 10.73 -6.36 6.72
CA ILE A 179 9.41 -5.74 6.60
C ILE A 179 8.33 -6.80 6.83
N THR A 180 7.43 -6.52 7.77
CA THR A 180 6.25 -7.34 8.04
C THR A 180 4.99 -6.49 7.89
N ILE A 181 4.08 -6.88 7.00
CA ILE A 181 2.79 -6.23 6.79
C ILE A 181 1.72 -7.00 7.57
N PHE A 182 0.87 -6.31 8.32
CA PHE A 182 -0.27 -6.88 9.02
C PHE A 182 -1.59 -6.45 8.37
N GLU A 183 -2.47 -7.39 8.07
CA GLU A 183 -3.79 -7.14 7.48
C GLU A 183 -4.90 -7.85 8.25
N ALA A 184 -5.78 -7.06 8.86
CA ALA A 184 -6.93 -7.52 9.64
C ALA A 184 -8.11 -8.01 8.77
N GLY A 185 -8.19 -7.53 7.54
CA GLY A 185 -9.28 -7.76 6.61
C GLY A 185 -9.29 -9.14 5.95
N LYS A 186 -10.44 -9.48 5.38
CA LYS A 186 -10.65 -10.74 4.65
C LYS A 186 -9.93 -10.79 3.30
N HIS A 187 -9.46 -9.65 2.80
CA HIS A 187 -8.63 -9.53 1.60
C HIS A 187 -7.51 -8.51 1.81
N ILE A 188 -6.46 -8.59 1.00
CA ILE A 188 -5.42 -7.57 0.89
C ILE A 188 -5.86 -6.53 -0.14
N GLY A 189 -5.52 -5.26 0.08
CA GLY A 189 -5.83 -4.14 -0.83
C GLY A 189 -6.81 -3.11 -0.25
N GLY A 190 -7.48 -3.42 0.86
CA GLY A 190 -8.41 -2.51 1.53
C GLY A 190 -9.56 -2.08 0.60
N HIS A 191 -9.63 -0.79 0.26
CA HIS A 191 -10.64 -0.26 -0.69
C HIS A 191 -10.47 -0.76 -2.13
N SER A 192 -9.31 -1.33 -2.48
CA SER A 192 -9.15 -2.09 -3.73
C SER A 192 -9.80 -3.46 -3.58
N ASN A 193 -11.08 -3.52 -3.92
CA ASN A 193 -11.91 -4.69 -3.73
C ASN A 193 -12.64 -5.04 -5.02
N THR A 194 -12.31 -6.21 -5.56
CA THR A 194 -13.01 -6.81 -6.69
C THR A 194 -13.81 -8.00 -6.18
N VAL A 195 -15.10 -8.05 -6.48
CA VAL A 195 -16.04 -9.10 -6.06
C VAL A 195 -16.52 -9.88 -7.28
N ASP A 196 -16.54 -11.20 -7.18
CA ASP A 196 -17.06 -12.03 -8.28
C ASP A 196 -18.58 -12.09 -8.27
N ILE A 197 -19.19 -11.88 -9.43
CA ILE A 197 -20.62 -12.13 -9.67
C ILE A 197 -20.78 -13.22 -10.71
N THR A 198 -21.82 -14.04 -10.57
CA THR A 198 -22.18 -15.04 -11.57
C THR A 198 -23.56 -14.71 -12.12
N LEU A 199 -23.62 -14.44 -13.42
CA LEU A 199 -24.85 -14.09 -14.13
C LEU A 199 -25.11 -15.07 -15.26
N ASN A 200 -26.39 -15.28 -15.58
CA ASN A 200 -26.78 -16.10 -16.73
C ASN A 200 -26.63 -15.29 -18.01
N ALA A 201 -25.56 -15.54 -18.77
CA ALA A 201 -25.38 -15.00 -20.11
C ALA A 201 -26.10 -15.88 -21.15
N SER A 202 -26.23 -15.38 -22.38
CA SER A 202 -26.80 -16.14 -23.51
C SER A 202 -26.06 -17.45 -23.80
N THR A 203 -24.78 -17.55 -23.44
CA THR A 203 -23.93 -18.73 -23.60
C THR A 203 -23.85 -19.62 -22.36
N GLY A 204 -24.65 -19.34 -21.32
CA GLY A 204 -24.63 -20.04 -20.03
C GLY A 204 -24.12 -19.15 -18.87
N PRO A 205 -24.04 -19.70 -17.65
CA PRO A 205 -23.55 -18.97 -16.48
C PRO A 205 -22.12 -18.47 -16.69
N MET A 206 -21.89 -17.19 -16.40
CA MET A 206 -20.60 -16.53 -16.55
C MET A 206 -20.23 -15.79 -15.27
N THR A 207 -19.02 -16.03 -14.77
CA THR A 207 -18.47 -15.35 -13.59
C THR A 207 -17.52 -14.23 -14.01
N TYR A 208 -17.65 -13.05 -13.41
CA TYR A 208 -16.81 -11.89 -13.69
C TYR A 208 -16.56 -11.05 -12.42
N GLY A 209 -15.35 -10.48 -12.33
CA GLY A 209 -14.93 -9.65 -11.19
C GLY A 209 -15.31 -8.18 -11.36
N VAL A 210 -16.11 -7.67 -10.42
CA VAL A 210 -16.58 -6.28 -10.37
C VAL A 210 -15.87 -5.52 -9.26
N ASP A 211 -15.25 -4.40 -9.58
CA ASP A 211 -14.71 -3.50 -8.56
C ASP A 211 -15.84 -2.76 -7.85
N THR A 212 -15.73 -2.68 -6.53
CA THR A 212 -16.76 -2.06 -5.67
C THR A 212 -16.23 -0.90 -4.84
N GLY A 213 -14.91 -0.63 -4.90
CA GLY A 213 -14.27 0.49 -4.20
C GLY A 213 -13.42 1.33 -5.15
N PHE A 214 -12.21 0.86 -5.48
CA PHE A 214 -11.37 1.52 -6.50
C PHE A 214 -11.82 1.17 -7.91
N LEU A 215 -12.40 2.14 -8.62
CA LEU A 215 -12.98 1.93 -9.95
C LEU A 215 -12.09 2.42 -11.09
N VAL A 216 -11.55 3.63 -10.96
CA VAL A 216 -10.90 4.33 -12.08
C VAL A 216 -9.73 5.21 -11.65
N PHE A 217 -8.84 5.50 -12.60
CA PHE A 217 -7.73 6.44 -12.48
C PHE A 217 -7.46 7.13 -13.83
N ASN A 218 -6.54 8.10 -13.88
CA ASN A 218 -6.10 8.70 -15.13
C ASN A 218 -4.65 9.20 -15.03
N ARG A 219 -3.99 9.40 -16.17
CA ARG A 219 -2.57 9.79 -16.22
C ARG A 219 -2.25 11.19 -15.69
N LYS A 220 -3.23 12.09 -15.64
CA LYS A 220 -3.02 13.47 -15.19
C LYS A 220 -3.01 13.58 -13.67
N THR A 221 -3.93 12.90 -13.00
CA THR A 221 -4.12 13.03 -11.54
C THR A 221 -3.62 11.84 -10.73
N TYR A 222 -3.21 10.76 -11.38
CA TYR A 222 -2.63 9.58 -10.73
C TYR A 222 -1.21 9.24 -11.25
N PRO A 223 -0.27 10.20 -11.31
CA PRO A 223 1.04 9.97 -11.91
C PRO A 223 1.85 8.89 -11.19
N ARG A 224 1.81 8.80 -9.86
CA ARG A 224 2.54 7.78 -9.09
C ARG A 224 1.91 6.42 -9.28
N LEU A 225 0.58 6.33 -9.23
CA LEU A 225 -0.12 5.08 -9.43
C LEU A 225 0.10 4.53 -10.85
N VAL A 226 0.07 5.40 -11.86
CA VAL A 226 0.38 5.02 -13.25
C VAL A 226 1.80 4.50 -13.36
N ARG A 227 2.77 5.19 -12.78
CA ARG A 227 4.16 4.74 -12.75
C ARG A 227 4.27 3.35 -12.11
N LEU A 228 3.66 3.16 -10.94
CA LEU A 228 3.66 1.87 -10.25
C LEU A 228 3.05 0.77 -11.12
N PHE A 229 1.91 1.05 -11.75
CA PHE A 229 1.21 0.10 -12.61
C PHE A 229 2.03 -0.27 -13.84
N GLU A 230 2.75 0.68 -14.43
CA GLU A 230 3.69 0.42 -15.53
C GLU A 230 4.90 -0.41 -15.06
N GLU A 231 5.45 -0.14 -13.88
CA GLU A 231 6.58 -0.88 -13.31
C GLU A 231 6.24 -2.37 -13.06
N ILE A 232 5.04 -2.67 -12.52
CA ILE A 232 4.63 -4.04 -12.21
C ILE A 232 3.80 -4.71 -13.33
N GLY A 233 3.58 -4.02 -14.45
CA GLY A 233 2.89 -4.57 -15.63
C GLY A 233 1.39 -4.81 -15.44
N VAL A 234 0.68 -3.91 -14.75
CA VAL A 234 -0.78 -4.03 -14.52
C VAL A 234 -1.54 -3.90 -15.84
N PRO A 235 -2.51 -4.79 -16.13
CA PRO A 235 -3.34 -4.68 -17.32
C PRO A 235 -4.37 -3.55 -17.17
N ILE A 236 -4.24 -2.48 -17.95
CA ILE A 236 -5.14 -1.32 -17.91
C ILE A 236 -6.10 -1.31 -19.12
N ALA A 237 -7.27 -0.70 -18.97
CA ALA A 237 -8.25 -0.52 -20.03
C ALA A 237 -8.91 0.88 -19.96
N PRO A 238 -9.44 1.42 -21.08
CA PRO A 238 -10.24 2.63 -21.06
C PRO A 238 -11.50 2.47 -20.21
N SER A 239 -11.88 3.53 -19.50
CA SER A 239 -13.12 3.64 -18.73
C SER A 239 -13.84 4.93 -19.10
N GLU A 240 -15.17 4.93 -19.02
CA GLU A 240 -15.93 6.17 -18.98
C GLU A 240 -15.91 6.79 -17.57
N MET A 241 -16.27 8.06 -17.47
CA MET A 241 -16.53 8.76 -16.21
C MET A 241 -17.68 9.77 -16.39
N SER A 242 -18.72 9.30 -17.09
CA SER A 242 -19.93 10.07 -17.34
C SER A 242 -20.73 10.26 -16.05
N PHE A 243 -21.37 11.42 -15.89
CA PHE A 243 -22.18 11.75 -14.70
C PHE A 243 -23.61 12.11 -15.08
N SER A 244 -24.57 11.64 -14.30
CA SER A 244 -25.98 11.98 -14.42
C SER A 244 -26.62 12.30 -13.07
N VAL A 245 -27.70 13.05 -13.14
CA VAL A 245 -28.53 13.44 -11.99
C VAL A 245 -29.96 13.02 -12.28
N SER A 246 -30.59 12.36 -11.32
CA SER A 246 -32.02 12.04 -11.30
C SER A 246 -32.60 12.45 -9.95
N ILE A 247 -33.30 13.58 -9.93
CA ILE A 247 -33.92 14.13 -8.71
C ILE A 247 -35.44 13.99 -8.81
N ASP A 248 -36.03 13.34 -7.82
CA ASP A 248 -37.47 13.26 -7.66
C ASP A 248 -37.98 14.51 -6.93
N ALA A 249 -38.62 15.43 -7.64
CA ALA A 249 -39.18 16.66 -7.09
C ALA A 249 -40.68 16.53 -6.74
N SER A 250 -41.20 15.31 -6.64
CA SER A 250 -42.63 15.09 -6.46
C SER A 250 -43.17 15.62 -5.14
N GLU A 251 -42.38 15.51 -4.07
CA GLU A 251 -42.76 16.04 -2.74
C GLU A 251 -42.81 17.58 -2.72
N LYS A 252 -41.89 18.25 -3.41
CA LYS A 252 -41.82 19.72 -3.48
C LYS A 252 -42.90 20.33 -4.37
N THR A 253 -43.33 19.61 -5.40
CA THR A 253 -44.24 20.13 -6.45
C THR A 253 -45.65 19.57 -6.38
N GLY A 254 -45.87 18.50 -5.61
CA GLY A 254 -47.16 17.79 -5.53
C GLY A 254 -47.57 17.07 -6.82
N ARG A 255 -46.66 16.95 -7.80
CA ARG A 255 -46.84 16.28 -9.09
C ARG A 255 -45.68 15.32 -9.31
N ASP A 256 -45.89 14.19 -9.99
CA ASP A 256 -44.79 13.29 -10.37
C ASP A 256 -43.84 14.01 -11.34
N GLN A 257 -42.85 14.70 -10.79
CA GLN A 257 -41.94 15.56 -11.52
C GLN A 257 -40.50 15.17 -11.17
N LYS A 258 -39.87 14.47 -12.09
CA LYS A 258 -38.43 14.17 -12.03
C LYS A 258 -37.63 15.13 -12.89
N ILE A 259 -36.44 15.47 -12.42
CA ILE A 259 -35.41 16.20 -13.17
C ILE A 259 -34.28 15.22 -13.47
N GLU A 260 -34.15 14.85 -14.74
CA GLU A 260 -33.10 13.94 -15.24
C GLU A 260 -32.24 14.62 -16.30
N TRP A 261 -30.92 14.57 -16.14
CA TRP A 261 -29.94 15.02 -17.15
C TRP A 261 -28.59 14.32 -16.98
N ALA A 262 -27.78 14.28 -18.04
CA ALA A 262 -26.41 13.77 -17.99
C ALA A 262 -25.41 14.63 -18.77
N GLY A 263 -24.17 14.73 -18.28
CA GLY A 263 -23.15 15.69 -18.74
C GLY A 263 -22.23 15.23 -19.88
N ASN A 264 -22.62 14.23 -20.66
CA ASN A 264 -21.75 13.61 -21.68
C ASN A 264 -21.71 14.45 -22.96
N ASP A 265 -22.89 14.83 -23.44
CA ASP A 265 -23.12 15.61 -24.63
C ASP A 265 -24.45 16.38 -24.53
N LEU A 266 -24.77 17.20 -25.53
CA LEU A 266 -26.02 17.98 -25.53
C LEU A 266 -27.26 17.10 -25.59
N ASN A 267 -27.18 15.93 -26.23
CA ASN A 267 -28.30 15.01 -26.34
C ASN A 267 -28.63 14.34 -24.99
N SER A 268 -27.62 14.05 -24.18
CA SER A 268 -27.75 13.55 -22.81
C SER A 268 -28.07 14.65 -21.80
N PHE A 269 -27.58 15.88 -22.02
CA PHE A 269 -27.86 17.03 -21.16
C PHE A 269 -29.34 17.43 -21.24
N PHE A 270 -29.90 17.42 -22.45
CA PHE A 270 -31.34 17.49 -22.68
C PHE A 270 -31.96 16.10 -22.83
N GLY A 271 -31.44 15.09 -22.13
CA GLY A 271 -31.95 13.73 -22.18
C GLY A 271 -33.45 13.70 -21.93
N GLN A 272 -33.89 14.37 -20.86
CA GLN A 272 -35.28 14.75 -20.64
C GLN A 272 -35.63 16.01 -21.46
N ARG A 273 -36.36 15.81 -22.57
CA ARG A 273 -36.63 16.86 -23.56
C ARG A 273 -37.44 18.04 -23.05
N SER A 274 -38.28 17.85 -22.03
CA SER A 274 -39.02 18.94 -21.39
C SER A 274 -38.10 20.00 -20.78
N ASN A 275 -36.83 19.67 -20.48
CA ASN A 275 -35.86 20.62 -19.94
C ASN A 275 -35.50 21.73 -20.94
N LEU A 276 -35.70 21.53 -22.25
CA LEU A 276 -35.54 22.58 -23.27
C LEU A 276 -36.49 23.77 -23.04
N LEU A 277 -37.64 23.51 -22.44
CA LEU A 277 -38.67 24.51 -22.16
C LEU A 277 -38.58 25.07 -20.73
N SER A 278 -37.58 24.67 -19.94
CA SER A 278 -37.46 25.04 -18.53
C SER A 278 -36.51 26.23 -18.34
N PRO A 279 -37.01 27.42 -17.93
CA PRO A 279 -36.16 28.58 -17.69
C PRO A 279 -35.14 28.36 -16.57
N SER A 280 -35.51 27.59 -15.53
CA SER A 280 -34.61 27.24 -14.43
C SER A 280 -33.48 26.31 -14.87
N PHE A 281 -33.74 25.41 -15.82
CA PHE A 281 -32.73 24.53 -16.39
C PHE A 281 -31.73 25.30 -17.26
N TRP A 282 -32.21 26.24 -18.08
CA TRP A 282 -31.32 27.16 -18.82
C TRP A 282 -30.53 28.06 -17.88
N ARG A 283 -31.13 28.54 -16.79
CA ARG A 283 -30.41 29.30 -15.75
C ARG A 283 -29.31 28.46 -15.10
N MET A 284 -29.57 27.18 -14.82
CA MET A 284 -28.57 26.24 -14.34
C MET A 284 -27.44 26.09 -15.36
N ALA A 285 -27.73 25.86 -16.64
CA ALA A 285 -26.71 25.75 -17.69
C ALA A 285 -25.81 26.99 -17.77
N TYR A 286 -26.41 28.19 -17.70
CA TYR A 286 -25.66 29.45 -17.64
C TYR A 286 -24.77 29.53 -16.39
N ASP A 287 -25.31 29.20 -15.23
CA ASP A 287 -24.59 29.24 -13.96
C ASP A 287 -23.46 28.19 -13.91
N ILE A 288 -23.58 27.03 -14.58
CA ILE A 288 -22.49 26.05 -14.75
C ILE A 288 -21.31 26.70 -15.49
N LEU A 289 -21.57 27.33 -16.64
CA LEU A 289 -20.53 28.01 -17.41
C LEU A 289 -19.91 29.17 -16.60
N ARG A 290 -20.74 29.91 -15.86
CA ARG A 290 -20.29 31.00 -14.99
C ARG A 290 -19.40 30.48 -13.85
N PHE A 291 -19.80 29.40 -13.21
CA PHE A 291 -19.05 28.74 -12.15
C PHE A 291 -17.70 28.25 -12.65
N ASN A 292 -17.66 27.54 -13.78
CA ASN A 292 -16.40 27.03 -14.34
C ASN A 292 -15.41 28.15 -14.65
N ARG A 293 -15.86 29.31 -15.14
CA ARG A 293 -15.01 30.49 -15.36
C ARG A 293 -14.46 31.06 -14.03
N LEU A 294 -15.33 31.26 -13.04
CA LEU A 294 -14.92 31.80 -11.74
C LEU A 294 -13.96 30.86 -11.00
N ALA A 295 -14.25 29.56 -11.02
CA ALA A 295 -13.40 28.54 -10.43
C ALA A 295 -12.05 28.43 -11.16
N THR A 296 -12.03 28.50 -12.49
CA THR A 296 -10.75 28.50 -13.25
C THR A 296 -9.90 29.71 -12.89
N LYS A 297 -10.50 30.91 -12.83
CA LYS A 297 -9.78 32.13 -12.40
C LYS A 297 -9.21 31.98 -11.00
N LEU A 298 -9.99 31.46 -10.05
CA LEU A 298 -9.54 31.24 -8.67
C LEU A 298 -8.38 30.22 -8.61
N ALA A 299 -8.43 29.16 -9.41
CA ALA A 299 -7.33 28.18 -9.49
C ALA A 299 -6.04 28.80 -10.07
N GLU A 300 -6.16 29.63 -11.11
CA GLU A 300 -5.01 30.31 -11.74
C GLU A 300 -4.37 31.33 -10.78
N GLU A 301 -5.17 32.10 -10.05
CA GLU A 301 -4.70 33.03 -9.00
C GLU A 301 -3.93 32.26 -7.91
N GLN A 302 -4.45 31.13 -7.43
CA GLN A 302 -3.77 30.28 -6.44
C GLN A 302 -2.41 29.74 -6.92
N ILE A 303 -2.29 29.42 -8.21
CA ILE A 303 -1.04 28.94 -8.80
C ILE A 303 -0.02 30.08 -8.89
N ALA A 304 -0.46 31.27 -9.32
CA ALA A 304 0.39 32.44 -9.45
C ALA A 304 0.98 32.89 -8.10
N ASP A 305 0.19 32.82 -7.04
CA ASP A 305 0.54 33.32 -5.70
C ASP A 305 1.37 32.33 -4.85
N LYS A 306 1.91 31.25 -5.46
CA LYS A 306 2.80 30.26 -4.81
C LYS A 306 2.31 29.73 -3.45
N LEU A 307 1.00 29.69 -3.21
CA LEU A 307 0.37 29.24 -1.95
C LEU A 307 0.59 30.16 -0.72
N GLU A 308 1.02 31.42 -0.87
CA GLU A 308 1.19 32.39 0.25
C GLU A 308 -0.13 33.03 0.75
N TYR A 309 -1.29 32.40 0.54
CA TYR A 309 -2.54 32.94 1.09
C TYR A 309 -2.65 32.66 2.60
N SER A 310 -2.55 33.74 3.40
CA SER A 310 -2.67 33.75 4.87
C SER A 310 -4.12 33.83 5.38
N GLU A 311 -5.11 33.94 4.49
CA GLU A 311 -6.52 34.01 4.87
C GLU A 311 -7.13 32.59 4.93
N PRO A 312 -8.04 32.31 5.88
CA PRO A 312 -8.73 31.03 5.93
C PRO A 312 -9.51 30.78 4.65
N ASP A 313 -9.56 29.51 4.22
CA ASP A 313 -10.34 29.10 3.07
C ASP A 313 -11.82 29.53 3.25
N GLU A 314 -12.39 30.22 2.25
CA GLU A 314 -13.81 30.65 2.24
C GLU A 314 -14.68 29.39 2.14
N ARG A 315 -15.77 29.33 2.92
CA ARG A 315 -16.71 28.20 2.81
C ARG A 315 -17.40 28.22 1.45
N ILE A 316 -17.63 27.05 0.87
CA ILE A 316 -18.40 26.93 -0.38
C ILE A 316 -19.74 27.65 -0.29
N LYS A 317 -20.43 27.55 0.85
CA LYS A 317 -21.70 28.26 1.07
C LYS A 317 -21.57 29.76 0.82
N ASP A 318 -20.58 30.40 1.42
CA ASP A 318 -20.39 31.84 1.36
C ASP A 318 -19.98 32.29 -0.05
N PHE A 319 -19.14 31.50 -0.72
CA PHE A 319 -18.79 31.73 -2.13
C PHE A 319 -20.04 31.68 -3.03
N LEU A 320 -20.92 30.69 -2.82
CA LEU A 320 -22.13 30.53 -3.62
C LEU A 320 -23.13 31.67 -3.38
N ASP A 321 -23.25 32.12 -2.13
CA ASP A 321 -24.11 33.23 -1.69
C ASP A 321 -23.62 34.57 -2.25
N ARG A 322 -22.33 34.88 -2.05
CA ARG A 322 -21.67 36.09 -2.55
C ARG A 322 -21.82 36.26 -4.06
N ASN A 323 -21.68 35.17 -4.80
CA ASN A 323 -21.81 35.18 -6.26
C ASN A 323 -23.26 35.02 -6.76
N ARG A 324 -24.25 34.83 -5.88
CA ARG A 324 -25.68 34.71 -6.25
C ARG A 324 -25.95 33.59 -7.26
N PHE A 325 -25.42 32.39 -7.00
CA PHE A 325 -25.73 31.20 -7.80
C PHE A 325 -27.18 30.73 -7.59
N SER A 326 -27.87 30.37 -8.67
CA SER A 326 -29.29 29.99 -8.61
C SER A 326 -29.53 28.70 -7.81
N PRO A 327 -30.73 28.53 -7.20
CA PRO A 327 -31.10 27.27 -6.55
C PRO A 327 -30.99 26.07 -7.48
N SER A 328 -31.39 26.19 -8.75
CA SER A 328 -31.27 25.09 -9.72
C SER A 328 -29.81 24.70 -9.96
N PHE A 329 -28.87 25.65 -10.00
CA PHE A 329 -27.45 25.31 -10.07
C PHE A 329 -26.97 24.58 -8.81
N ARG A 330 -27.35 25.07 -7.62
CA ARG A 330 -26.93 24.47 -6.36
C ARG A 330 -27.49 23.05 -6.20
N GLU A 331 -28.81 22.91 -6.28
CA GLU A 331 -29.55 21.68 -5.96
C GLU A 331 -29.47 20.63 -7.09
N ASN A 332 -29.49 21.03 -8.36
CA ASN A 332 -29.61 20.10 -9.49
C ASN A 332 -28.28 19.82 -10.22
N TYR A 333 -27.19 20.50 -9.86
CA TYR A 333 -25.88 20.31 -10.48
C TYR A 333 -24.75 20.24 -9.44
N PHE A 334 -24.53 21.34 -8.73
CA PHE A 334 -23.30 21.53 -7.97
C PHE A 334 -23.22 20.58 -6.77
N LEU A 335 -24.24 20.58 -5.91
CA LEU A 335 -24.33 19.69 -4.74
C LEU A 335 -24.34 18.20 -5.12
N PRO A 336 -25.13 17.75 -6.13
CA PRO A 336 -25.03 16.39 -6.65
C PRO A 336 -23.61 15.98 -7.08
N MET A 337 -22.92 16.83 -7.83
CA MET A 337 -21.58 16.53 -8.36
C MET A 337 -20.56 16.38 -7.25
N ILE A 338 -20.47 17.35 -6.34
CA ILE A 338 -19.50 17.32 -5.23
C ILE A 338 -19.85 16.22 -4.21
N GLY A 339 -21.14 16.01 -3.95
CA GLY A 339 -21.61 14.96 -3.06
C GLY A 339 -21.24 13.57 -3.58
N ALA A 340 -21.29 13.36 -4.90
CA ALA A 340 -20.86 12.11 -5.51
C ALA A 340 -19.35 11.88 -5.40
N ILE A 341 -18.53 12.93 -5.50
CA ILE A 341 -17.06 12.83 -5.42
C ILE A 341 -16.59 12.42 -4.03
N TRP A 342 -17.09 13.08 -2.98
CA TRP A 342 -16.64 12.85 -1.60
C TRP A 342 -17.58 11.98 -0.77
N SER A 343 -18.71 11.54 -1.34
CA SER A 343 -19.71 10.68 -0.66
C SER A 343 -20.17 11.22 0.71
N CYS A 344 -20.16 12.54 0.88
CA CYS A 344 -20.49 13.23 2.13
C CYS A 344 -21.84 13.96 2.02
N SER A 345 -22.40 14.40 3.16
CA SER A 345 -23.68 15.12 3.14
C SER A 345 -23.55 16.51 2.50
N VAL A 346 -24.66 17.04 1.99
CA VAL A 346 -24.73 18.41 1.42
C VAL A 346 -24.25 19.45 2.43
N GLU A 347 -24.63 19.31 3.70
CA GLU A 347 -24.27 20.24 4.78
C GLU A 347 -22.77 20.25 5.04
N GLN A 348 -22.16 19.06 5.13
CA GLN A 348 -20.71 18.94 5.29
C GLN A 348 -19.95 19.57 4.12
N MET A 349 -20.44 19.37 2.90
CA MET A 349 -19.78 19.91 1.72
C MET A 349 -19.90 21.43 1.61
N LEU A 350 -20.98 22.04 2.10
CA LEU A 350 -21.13 23.49 2.13
C LEU A 350 -20.13 24.19 3.05
N GLU A 351 -19.65 23.48 4.07
CA GLU A 351 -18.62 23.93 5.02
C GLU A 351 -17.19 23.75 4.49
N PHE A 352 -17.02 23.03 3.38
CA PHE A 352 -15.71 22.77 2.80
C PHE A 352 -15.09 24.04 2.17
N PRO A 353 -13.76 24.20 2.26
CA PRO A 353 -12.97 25.18 1.50
C PRO A 353 -13.25 25.25 0.00
N ILE A 354 -13.75 26.39 -0.51
CA ILE A 354 -13.93 26.59 -1.96
C ILE A 354 -12.59 26.52 -2.69
N GLN A 355 -11.54 27.11 -2.13
CA GLN A 355 -10.19 27.14 -2.67
C GLN A 355 -9.66 25.73 -2.94
N THR A 356 -9.75 24.88 -1.94
CA THR A 356 -9.26 23.50 -2.01
C THR A 356 -10.08 22.67 -2.99
N MET A 357 -11.41 22.83 -2.99
CA MET A 357 -12.30 22.15 -3.95
C MET A 357 -12.02 22.59 -5.39
N VAL A 358 -11.87 23.89 -5.63
CA VAL A 358 -11.62 24.43 -6.96
C VAL A 358 -10.29 23.91 -7.51
N ARG A 359 -9.22 23.93 -6.70
CA ARG A 359 -7.94 23.34 -7.06
C ARG A 359 -8.07 21.86 -7.42
N PHE A 360 -8.82 21.11 -6.62
CA PHE A 360 -9.12 19.70 -6.90
C PHE A 360 -9.82 19.56 -8.25
N CYS A 361 -10.96 20.25 -8.46
CA CYS A 361 -11.74 20.15 -9.68
C CYS A 361 -10.96 20.60 -10.93
N HIS A 362 -10.11 21.63 -10.80
CA HIS A 362 -9.26 22.11 -11.88
C HIS A 362 -8.20 21.05 -12.26
N ASN A 363 -7.49 20.49 -11.27
CA ASN A 363 -6.48 19.46 -11.50
C ASN A 363 -7.09 18.22 -12.18
N HIS A 364 -8.29 17.81 -11.74
CA HIS A 364 -9.03 16.66 -12.27
C HIS A 364 -9.77 16.93 -13.59
N GLY A 365 -9.72 18.16 -14.11
CA GLY A 365 -10.41 18.51 -15.35
C GLY A 365 -11.93 18.50 -15.24
N LEU A 366 -12.48 18.50 -14.02
CA LEU A 366 -13.93 18.51 -13.75
C LEU A 366 -14.58 19.86 -14.13
N LEU A 367 -13.79 20.93 -14.21
CA LEU A 367 -14.24 22.27 -14.65
C LEU A 367 -14.11 22.47 -16.17
N GLN A 368 -13.50 21.50 -16.88
CA GLN A 368 -13.20 21.61 -18.30
C GLN A 368 -14.31 20.99 -19.16
N ILE A 369 -14.70 21.70 -20.22
CA ILE A 369 -15.71 21.24 -21.19
C ILE A 369 -15.05 20.44 -22.33
N GLN A 370 -13.81 20.76 -22.66
CA GLN A 370 -13.00 20.13 -23.71
C GLN A 370 -11.69 19.60 -23.12
N ASN A 371 -11.03 18.67 -23.82
CA ASN A 371 -9.75 18.07 -23.41
C ASN A 371 -9.77 17.38 -22.03
N ARG A 372 -10.90 16.76 -21.67
CA ARG A 372 -11.01 15.94 -20.45
C ARG A 372 -10.03 14.75 -20.54
N PRO A 373 -9.33 14.40 -19.44
CA PRO A 373 -8.42 13.28 -19.44
C PRO A 373 -9.17 11.97 -19.71
N GLN A 374 -8.54 11.06 -20.45
CA GLN A 374 -9.05 9.70 -20.62
C GLN A 374 -8.95 8.97 -19.28
N TRP A 375 -10.11 8.49 -18.80
CA TRP A 375 -10.17 7.64 -17.62
C TRP A 375 -9.81 6.20 -17.98
N LEU A 376 -9.21 5.51 -17.03
CA LEU A 376 -8.69 4.16 -17.13
C LEU A 376 -9.19 3.34 -15.95
N THR A 377 -9.27 2.04 -16.14
CA THR A 377 -9.55 1.04 -15.11
C THR A 377 -8.57 -0.13 -15.26
N ILE A 378 -8.64 -1.10 -14.35
CA ILE A 378 -7.81 -2.30 -14.39
C ILE A 378 -8.63 -3.45 -15.00
N LYS A 379 -8.10 -4.06 -16.06
CA LYS A 379 -8.75 -5.21 -16.70
C LYS A 379 -8.60 -6.43 -15.77
N GLY A 380 -9.73 -7.00 -15.36
CA GLY A 380 -9.77 -8.06 -14.33
C GLY A 380 -10.00 -7.52 -12.90
N GLY A 381 -10.08 -6.20 -12.76
CA GLY A 381 -10.36 -5.51 -11.51
C GLY A 381 -9.12 -5.18 -10.68
N SER A 382 -9.31 -4.34 -9.67
CA SER A 382 -8.28 -3.86 -8.76
C SER A 382 -7.50 -4.98 -8.04
N ARG A 383 -8.07 -6.18 -7.89
CA ARG A 383 -7.34 -7.36 -7.37
C ARG A 383 -6.07 -7.69 -8.15
N GLU A 384 -6.01 -7.39 -9.45
CA GLU A 384 -4.88 -7.78 -10.31
C GLU A 384 -3.60 -7.02 -9.95
N TYR A 385 -3.70 -5.70 -9.70
CA TYR A 385 -2.51 -4.95 -9.29
C TYR A 385 -2.05 -5.35 -7.88
N VAL A 386 -2.99 -5.66 -6.97
CA VAL A 386 -2.67 -6.13 -5.63
C VAL A 386 -1.91 -7.45 -5.68
N LYS A 387 -2.35 -8.38 -6.52
CA LYS A 387 -1.66 -9.65 -6.78
C LYS A 387 -0.24 -9.43 -7.31
N LEU A 388 -0.05 -8.54 -8.28
CA LEU A 388 1.26 -8.23 -8.85
C LEU A 388 2.20 -7.56 -7.83
N LEU A 389 1.67 -6.65 -7.01
CA LEU A 389 2.42 -6.05 -5.89
C LEU A 389 2.88 -7.10 -4.90
N LEU A 390 1.97 -7.99 -4.46
CA LEU A 390 2.32 -9.05 -3.51
C LEU A 390 3.39 -9.99 -4.07
N ALA A 391 3.33 -10.35 -5.34
CA ALA A 391 4.37 -11.15 -5.98
C ALA A 391 5.74 -10.45 -5.96
N ALA A 392 5.79 -9.13 -6.18
CA ALA A 392 7.02 -8.36 -6.11
C ALA A 392 7.57 -8.22 -4.68
N LEU A 393 6.67 -8.11 -3.69
CA LEU A 393 7.01 -8.08 -2.26
C LEU A 393 7.53 -9.43 -1.77
N GLU A 394 6.92 -10.53 -2.18
CA GLU A 394 7.36 -11.89 -1.86
C GLU A 394 8.76 -12.17 -2.41
N GLN A 395 9.05 -11.75 -3.65
CA GLN A 395 10.40 -11.83 -4.24
C GLN A 395 11.45 -11.04 -3.44
N SER A 396 11.00 -10.02 -2.71
CA SER A 396 11.84 -9.17 -1.86
C SER A 396 11.87 -9.65 -0.40
N HIS A 397 11.31 -10.82 -0.10
CA HIS A 397 11.24 -11.42 1.24
C HIS A 397 10.46 -10.57 2.25
N VAL A 398 9.48 -9.78 1.79
CA VAL A 398 8.54 -9.07 2.67
C VAL A 398 7.50 -10.06 3.17
N GLU A 399 7.30 -10.10 4.48
CA GLU A 399 6.31 -10.97 5.12
C GLU A 399 4.94 -10.30 5.16
N VAL A 400 3.87 -11.05 4.90
CA VAL A 400 2.49 -10.55 4.98
C VAL A 400 1.67 -11.44 5.91
N MET A 401 1.37 -10.91 7.09
CA MET A 401 0.59 -11.53 8.15
C MET A 401 -0.90 -11.20 7.99
N ARG A 402 -1.73 -12.22 7.75
CA ARG A 402 -3.19 -12.09 7.61
C ARG A 402 -3.89 -12.20 8.96
N GLU A 403 -3.55 -11.30 9.88
CA GLU A 403 -4.13 -11.24 11.21
C GLU A 403 -4.30 -9.80 11.70
N PRO A 404 -5.25 -9.54 12.62
CA PRO A 404 -5.44 -8.21 13.18
C PRO A 404 -4.32 -7.87 14.18
N VAL A 405 -3.82 -6.65 14.08
CA VAL A 405 -3.13 -5.98 15.18
C VAL A 405 -4.17 -5.57 16.21
N LEU A 406 -3.94 -5.91 17.47
CA LEU A 406 -4.82 -5.63 18.59
C LEU A 406 -4.36 -4.40 19.36
N ARG A 407 -3.05 -4.12 19.37
CA ARG A 407 -2.46 -3.01 20.11
C ARG A 407 -1.06 -2.67 19.59
N VAL A 408 -0.69 -1.39 19.64
CA VAL A 408 0.66 -0.88 19.42
C VAL A 408 1.04 0.01 20.61
N ASN A 409 2.07 -0.36 21.37
CA ASN A 409 2.59 0.45 22.47
C ASN A 409 3.84 1.20 22.01
N ALA A 410 3.73 2.53 21.94
CA ALA A 410 4.85 3.41 21.69
C ALA A 410 5.90 3.32 22.80
N SER A 411 7.17 3.45 22.43
CA SER A 411 8.26 3.55 23.39
C SER A 411 8.14 4.84 24.22
N LYS A 412 8.53 4.74 25.50
CA LYS A 412 8.70 5.92 26.39
C LYS A 412 10.05 6.61 26.22
N GLU A 413 11.00 5.93 25.58
CA GLU A 413 12.33 6.44 25.23
C GLU A 413 12.33 6.86 23.75
N ASP A 414 12.96 7.99 23.45
CA ASP A 414 13.17 8.43 22.07
C ASP A 414 13.96 7.35 21.30
N ASN A 415 13.45 6.94 20.13
CA ASN A 415 13.98 5.86 19.29
C ASN A 415 13.98 4.46 19.94
N GLY A 416 13.16 4.21 20.96
CA GLY A 416 13.01 2.88 21.54
C GLY A 416 12.10 1.97 20.69
N LEU A 417 12.21 0.65 20.93
CA LEU A 417 11.41 -0.35 20.22
C LEU A 417 9.93 -0.19 20.49
N VAL A 418 9.11 -0.40 19.46
CA VAL A 418 7.66 -0.39 19.53
C VAL A 418 7.16 -1.81 19.71
N GLU A 419 6.30 -2.02 20.71
CA GLU A 419 5.64 -3.32 20.92
C GLU A 419 4.35 -3.37 20.09
N LEU A 420 4.25 -4.38 19.22
CA LEU A 420 3.05 -4.68 18.45
C LEU A 420 2.47 -6.00 18.95
N ILE A 421 1.18 -5.97 19.33
CA ILE A 421 0.44 -7.14 19.81
C ILE A 421 -0.59 -7.51 18.75
N SER A 422 -0.51 -8.73 18.23
CA SER A 422 -1.46 -9.32 17.28
C SER A 422 -2.12 -10.57 17.87
N ALA A 423 -2.93 -11.26 17.06
CA ALA A 423 -3.53 -12.54 17.44
C ALA A 423 -2.48 -13.64 17.71
N SER A 424 -1.29 -13.57 17.10
CA SER A 424 -0.21 -14.55 17.27
C SER A 424 0.70 -14.27 18.46
N GLY A 425 0.67 -13.05 19.03
CA GLY A 425 1.44 -12.69 20.23
C GLY A 425 2.00 -11.27 20.19
N SER A 426 2.97 -11.01 21.06
CA SER A 426 3.70 -9.73 21.11
C SER A 426 5.02 -9.84 20.34
N GLN A 427 5.31 -8.81 19.54
CA GLN A 427 6.53 -8.66 18.75
C GLN A 427 7.06 -7.24 18.89
N TRP A 428 8.37 -7.07 18.73
CA TRP A 428 9.05 -5.78 18.85
C TRP A 428 9.62 -5.35 17.50
N PHE A 429 9.36 -4.10 17.15
CA PHE A 429 9.78 -3.47 15.90
C PHE A 429 10.58 -2.20 16.16
N ASP A 430 11.54 -1.91 15.29
CA ASP A 430 12.30 -0.66 15.34
C ASP A 430 11.45 0.52 14.88
N GLU A 431 10.60 0.30 13.86
CA GLU A 431 9.69 1.30 13.31
C GLU A 431 8.31 0.66 13.05
N VAL A 432 7.24 1.42 13.29
CA VAL A 432 5.87 0.99 12.95
C VAL A 432 5.18 2.02 12.07
N VAL A 433 4.75 1.60 10.89
CA VAL A 433 3.96 2.41 9.97
C VAL A 433 2.49 2.05 10.12
N MET A 434 1.70 3.01 10.62
CA MET A 434 0.24 2.93 10.67
C MET A 434 -0.31 3.35 9.31
N ALA A 435 -0.60 2.36 8.46
CA ALA A 435 -1.15 2.52 7.11
C ALA A 435 -2.68 2.28 7.05
N CYS A 436 -3.34 2.36 8.20
CA CYS A 436 -4.78 2.22 8.38
C CYS A 436 -5.45 3.59 8.56
N HIS A 437 -6.75 3.60 8.86
CA HIS A 437 -7.44 4.86 9.13
C HIS A 437 -6.94 5.50 10.44
N SER A 438 -7.01 6.82 10.54
CA SER A 438 -6.53 7.55 11.72
C SER A 438 -7.37 7.28 12.97
N ASP A 439 -8.67 6.95 12.84
CA ASP A 439 -9.52 6.49 13.95
C ASP A 439 -9.08 5.10 14.44
N GLN A 440 -8.85 4.16 13.53
CA GLN A 440 -8.28 2.85 13.83
C GLN A 440 -6.89 2.97 14.48
N THR A 441 -6.08 3.92 14.01
CA THR A 441 -4.77 4.21 14.62
C THR A 441 -4.93 4.67 16.06
N LEU A 442 -5.88 5.56 16.36
CA LEU A 442 -6.15 6.03 17.73
C LEU A 442 -6.61 4.90 18.66
N ASP A 443 -7.37 3.94 18.14
CA ASP A 443 -7.82 2.78 18.89
C ASP A 443 -6.68 1.79 19.18
N LEU A 444 -5.73 1.65 18.24
CA LEU A 444 -4.62 0.71 18.33
C LEU A 444 -3.42 1.26 19.11
N VAL A 445 -3.10 2.54 18.94
CA VAL A 445 -1.83 3.13 19.39
C VAL A 445 -1.95 3.76 20.78
N HIS A 446 -1.12 3.28 21.69
CA HIS A 446 -1.00 3.78 23.06
C HIS A 446 0.39 4.35 23.32
N GLY A 447 0.48 5.33 24.23
CA GLY A 447 1.75 5.95 24.61
C GLY A 447 2.19 7.15 23.77
N ILE A 448 1.46 7.49 22.69
CA ILE A 448 1.69 8.71 21.91
C ILE A 448 1.24 9.98 22.64
N ASN A 449 1.87 11.11 22.33
CA ASN A 449 1.58 12.41 22.93
C ASN A 449 0.19 12.96 22.52
N GLN A 450 -0.27 13.99 23.25
CA GLN A 450 -1.60 14.56 23.03
C GLN A 450 -1.73 15.26 21.67
N ASP A 451 -0.66 15.86 21.16
CA ASP A 451 -0.67 16.52 19.85
C ASP A 451 -0.91 15.53 18.71
N SER A 452 -0.24 14.37 18.75
CA SER A 452 -0.48 13.27 17.81
C SER A 452 -1.92 12.79 17.87
N ARG A 453 -2.47 12.63 19.08
CA ARG A 453 -3.88 12.24 19.27
C ARG A 453 -4.83 13.27 18.67
N ASN A 454 -4.59 14.55 18.91
CA ASN A 454 -5.44 15.64 18.40
C ASN A 454 -5.44 15.70 16.87
N ILE A 455 -4.26 15.53 16.24
CA ILE A 455 -4.14 15.51 14.78
C ILE A 455 -4.88 14.32 14.17
N LEU A 456 -4.70 13.11 14.72
CA LEU A 456 -5.36 11.91 14.22
C LEU A 456 -6.89 11.96 14.41
N ALA A 457 -7.35 12.53 15.53
CA ALA A 457 -8.78 12.62 15.88
C ALA A 457 -9.53 13.67 15.05
N ALA A 458 -8.81 14.59 14.41
CA ALA A 458 -9.39 15.64 13.57
C ALA A 458 -9.87 15.12 12.20
N ILE A 459 -9.69 13.84 11.90
CA ILE A 459 -10.19 13.18 10.69
C ILE A 459 -11.31 12.21 11.06
N PRO A 460 -12.59 12.64 11.04
CA PRO A 460 -13.70 11.73 11.25
C PRO A 460 -13.94 10.82 10.04
N TYR A 461 -14.56 9.67 10.27
CA TYR A 461 -14.91 8.73 9.20
C TYR A 461 -16.42 8.51 9.17
N GLN A 462 -16.95 8.43 7.95
CA GLN A 462 -18.34 8.11 7.68
C GLN A 462 -18.44 6.71 7.08
N LYS A 463 -19.29 5.87 7.69
CA LYS A 463 -19.60 4.54 7.15
C LYS A 463 -20.47 4.69 5.91
N ASN A 464 -20.09 4.00 4.85
CA ASN A 464 -20.80 3.94 3.58
C ASN A 464 -21.11 2.50 3.22
N ARG A 465 -22.29 2.26 2.68
CA ARG A 465 -22.79 0.94 2.32
C ARG A 465 -22.87 0.84 0.80
N ALA A 466 -22.14 -0.12 0.23
CA ALA A 466 -22.10 -0.39 -1.20
C ALA A 466 -22.80 -1.71 -1.49
N ILE A 467 -23.77 -1.70 -2.40
CA ILE A 467 -24.55 -2.89 -2.77
C ILE A 467 -24.34 -3.18 -4.25
N LEU A 468 -23.85 -4.37 -4.56
CA LEU A 468 -23.70 -4.87 -5.91
C LEU A 468 -24.97 -5.61 -6.33
N HIS A 469 -25.64 -5.15 -7.36
CA HIS A 469 -26.93 -5.70 -7.83
C HIS A 469 -27.16 -5.48 -9.33
N THR A 470 -28.21 -6.10 -9.87
CA THR A 470 -28.68 -5.89 -11.26
C THR A 470 -30.03 -5.20 -11.38
N ASP A 471 -30.53 -4.63 -10.28
CA ASP A 471 -31.79 -3.87 -10.26
C ASP A 471 -31.70 -2.54 -11.03
N GLN A 472 -32.20 -2.54 -12.27
CA GLN A 472 -32.17 -1.37 -13.16
C GLN A 472 -32.99 -0.17 -12.67
N ARG A 473 -33.86 -0.32 -11.66
CA ARG A 473 -34.70 0.78 -11.13
C ARG A 473 -33.87 1.89 -10.49
N PHE A 474 -32.60 1.62 -10.19
CA PHE A 474 -31.63 2.58 -9.62
C PHE A 474 -30.98 3.47 -10.68
N LEU A 475 -31.19 3.21 -11.96
CA LEU A 475 -30.73 4.06 -13.05
C LEU A 475 -31.83 5.06 -13.46
N PRO A 476 -31.48 6.18 -14.11
CA PRO A 476 -32.47 7.15 -14.60
C PRO A 476 -33.53 6.48 -15.49
N SER A 477 -34.76 6.97 -15.40
CA SER A 477 -35.90 6.43 -16.18
C SER A 477 -35.65 6.60 -17.68
N ASN A 478 -35.00 7.71 -18.06
CA ASN A 478 -34.58 7.96 -19.42
C ASN A 478 -33.18 7.38 -19.69
N LYS A 479 -33.11 6.37 -20.57
CA LYS A 479 -31.84 5.74 -20.98
C LYS A 479 -30.80 6.71 -21.56
N ARG A 480 -31.22 7.87 -22.10
CA ARG A 480 -30.28 8.90 -22.58
C ARG A 480 -29.48 9.54 -21.43
N CYS A 481 -30.00 9.47 -20.21
CA CYS A 481 -29.36 9.98 -19.00
C CYS A 481 -28.53 8.90 -18.29
N TRP A 482 -28.47 7.66 -18.79
CA TRP A 482 -27.61 6.64 -18.18
C TRP A 482 -26.15 7.03 -18.32
N ALA A 483 -25.47 7.08 -17.19
CA ALA A 483 -24.07 7.46 -17.10
C ALA A 483 -23.31 6.42 -16.27
N ALA A 484 -21.99 6.56 -16.21
CA ALA A 484 -21.15 5.73 -15.35
C ALA A 484 -21.48 5.98 -13.87
N TRP A 485 -21.77 7.23 -13.50
CA TRP A 485 -22.11 7.68 -12.16
C TRP A 485 -23.51 8.30 -12.19
N ASN A 486 -24.47 7.71 -11.49
CA ASN A 486 -25.86 8.17 -11.51
C ASN A 486 -26.31 8.59 -10.10
N TYR A 487 -26.33 9.90 -9.87
CA TYR A 487 -26.77 10.49 -8.61
C TYR A 487 -28.29 10.47 -8.49
N THR A 488 -28.80 10.02 -7.34
CA THR A 488 -30.24 10.02 -7.05
C THR A 488 -30.55 10.76 -5.74
N ALA A 489 -31.58 11.60 -5.77
CA ALA A 489 -32.08 12.30 -4.58
C ALA A 489 -33.60 12.55 -4.64
N LYS A 490 -34.21 12.77 -3.48
CA LYS A 490 -35.57 13.32 -3.36
C LYS A 490 -35.49 14.79 -2.99
N SER A 491 -36.15 15.66 -3.75
CA SER A 491 -36.19 17.10 -3.54
C SER A 491 -37.28 17.45 -2.52
N GLY A 492 -36.92 18.20 -1.47
CA GLY A 492 -37.85 18.66 -0.44
C GLY A 492 -37.68 17.96 0.90
N ALA A 493 -36.96 16.84 0.95
CA ALA A 493 -36.40 16.36 2.21
C ALA A 493 -35.46 17.45 2.74
N THR A 494 -35.71 17.95 3.94
CA THR A 494 -34.72 18.76 4.66
C THR A 494 -33.43 17.95 4.63
N PRO A 495 -32.30 18.48 4.10
CA PRO A 495 -31.03 17.79 4.16
C PRO A 495 -30.70 17.64 5.64
N THR A 496 -31.05 16.51 6.23
CA THR A 496 -30.61 16.20 7.59
C THR A 496 -29.15 15.83 7.47
N ALA A 497 -28.36 16.07 8.52
CA ALA A 497 -26.97 15.62 8.59
C ALA A 497 -26.79 14.10 8.32
N GLN A 498 -27.89 13.34 8.30
CA GLN A 498 -28.00 11.90 8.08
C GLN A 498 -28.39 11.51 6.65
N GLN A 499 -28.76 12.46 5.78
CA GLN A 499 -29.16 12.15 4.41
C GLN A 499 -27.91 11.92 3.56
N HIS A 500 -27.58 10.65 3.38
CA HIS A 500 -26.42 10.21 2.60
C HIS A 500 -26.63 10.48 1.11
N VAL A 501 -25.54 10.85 0.43
CA VAL A 501 -25.51 10.91 -1.03
C VAL A 501 -25.65 9.49 -1.58
N SER A 502 -26.67 9.30 -2.42
CA SER A 502 -26.95 8.04 -3.11
C SER A 502 -26.42 8.11 -4.54
N VAL A 503 -25.44 7.26 -4.85
CA VAL A 503 -24.80 7.19 -6.17
C VAL A 503 -24.82 5.76 -6.67
N ASN A 504 -25.25 5.57 -7.90
CA ASN A 504 -25.37 4.26 -8.53
C ASN A 504 -24.36 4.19 -9.69
N TYR A 505 -23.31 3.38 -9.51
CA TYR A 505 -22.25 3.17 -10.48
C TYR A 505 -22.67 2.11 -11.49
N LEU A 506 -22.80 2.49 -12.77
CA LEU A 506 -23.08 1.55 -13.85
C LEU A 506 -21.76 0.94 -14.34
N ILE A 507 -21.46 -0.28 -13.86
CA ILE A 507 -20.19 -0.97 -14.10
C ILE A 507 -19.97 -1.24 -15.59
N ASN A 508 -21.04 -1.41 -16.37
CA ASN A 508 -20.97 -1.58 -17.83
C ASN A 508 -20.23 -0.45 -18.55
N ARG A 509 -20.16 0.75 -17.96
CA ARG A 509 -19.43 1.90 -18.50
C ARG A 509 -18.06 2.11 -17.85
N LEU A 510 -17.82 1.51 -16.68
CA LEU A 510 -16.60 1.70 -15.88
C LEU A 510 -15.58 0.58 -16.10
N GLN A 511 -16.04 -0.64 -16.40
CA GLN A 511 -15.19 -1.81 -16.57
C GLN A 511 -15.45 -2.50 -17.91
N PRO A 512 -14.39 -3.06 -18.55
CA PRO A 512 -14.56 -3.83 -19.78
C PRO A 512 -15.25 -5.17 -19.48
N LEU A 513 -16.56 -5.22 -19.70
CA LEU A 513 -17.33 -6.45 -19.49
C LEU A 513 -17.20 -7.44 -20.68
N PRO A 514 -17.24 -8.75 -20.39
CA PRO A 514 -17.43 -9.78 -21.41
C PRO A 514 -18.68 -9.51 -22.25
N GLU A 515 -18.65 -9.89 -23.53
CA GLU A 515 -19.73 -9.62 -24.48
C GLU A 515 -21.10 -10.10 -23.98
N GLY A 516 -21.17 -11.30 -23.42
CA GLY A 516 -22.41 -11.89 -22.90
C GLY A 516 -23.02 -11.19 -21.69
N LEU A 517 -22.33 -10.24 -21.05
CA LEU A 517 -22.81 -9.48 -19.89
C LEU A 517 -23.09 -8.00 -20.19
N ARG A 518 -22.81 -7.52 -21.41
CA ARG A 518 -22.90 -6.08 -21.74
C ARG A 518 -24.31 -5.51 -21.63
N ASP A 519 -25.32 -6.32 -21.92
CA ASP A 519 -26.73 -5.90 -21.93
C ASP A 519 -27.41 -6.02 -20.56
N THR A 520 -26.78 -6.68 -19.59
CA THR A 520 -27.27 -6.76 -18.21
C THR A 520 -26.70 -5.60 -17.40
N PRO A 521 -27.52 -4.68 -16.85
CA PRO A 521 -27.02 -3.60 -16.02
C PRO A 521 -26.42 -4.16 -14.73
N ILE A 522 -25.12 -3.98 -14.54
CA ILE A 522 -24.42 -4.31 -13.30
C ILE A 522 -24.17 -3.00 -12.57
N ILE A 523 -24.70 -2.91 -11.35
CA ILE A 523 -24.77 -1.66 -10.61
C ILE A 523 -24.14 -1.84 -9.24
N VAL A 524 -23.28 -0.91 -8.84
CA VAL A 524 -22.87 -0.74 -7.44
C VAL A 524 -23.55 0.50 -6.90
N SER A 525 -24.48 0.34 -5.97
CA SER A 525 -25.20 1.46 -5.35
C SER A 525 -24.60 1.79 -4.00
N LEU A 526 -24.17 3.04 -3.84
CA LEU A 526 -23.63 3.59 -2.61
C LEU A 526 -24.74 4.31 -1.85
N ASN A 527 -24.97 3.88 -0.61
CA ASN A 527 -26.00 4.42 0.29
C ASN A 527 -27.37 4.60 -0.38
N PRO A 528 -27.93 3.55 -1.01
CA PRO A 528 -29.16 3.69 -1.77
C PRO A 528 -30.31 4.19 -0.88
N LEU A 529 -31.12 5.13 -1.41
CA LEU A 529 -32.27 5.70 -0.69
C LEU A 529 -33.42 4.69 -0.45
N THR A 530 -33.45 3.64 -1.25
CA THR A 530 -34.42 2.55 -1.20
C THR A 530 -33.68 1.24 -1.37
N GLU A 531 -34.18 0.15 -0.78
CA GLU A 531 -33.55 -1.15 -0.93
C GLU A 531 -33.71 -1.71 -2.37
N PRO A 532 -32.64 -2.25 -2.98
CA PRO A 532 -32.76 -3.05 -4.20
C PRO A 532 -33.63 -4.29 -3.99
N ASP A 533 -34.16 -4.84 -5.09
CA ASP A 533 -34.82 -6.15 -5.02
C ASP A 533 -33.83 -7.19 -4.45
N PRO A 534 -34.15 -7.86 -3.33
CA PRO A 534 -33.25 -8.84 -2.71
C PRO A 534 -32.85 -9.99 -3.65
N LEU A 535 -33.68 -10.33 -4.63
CA LEU A 535 -33.38 -11.37 -5.62
C LEU A 535 -32.35 -10.93 -6.67
N LEU A 536 -32.11 -9.63 -6.78
CA LEU A 536 -31.15 -9.02 -7.71
C LEU A 536 -29.88 -8.54 -7.00
N VAL A 537 -29.79 -8.70 -5.67
CA VAL A 537 -28.59 -8.36 -4.88
C VAL A 537 -27.60 -9.52 -4.95
N HIS A 538 -26.35 -9.19 -5.28
CA HIS A 538 -25.24 -10.15 -5.36
C HIS A 538 -24.27 -10.02 -4.20
N ASN A 539 -24.06 -8.81 -3.69
CA ASN A 539 -23.18 -8.58 -2.56
C ASN A 539 -23.48 -7.26 -1.85
N GLU A 540 -23.10 -7.17 -0.58
CA GLU A 540 -23.16 -5.97 0.24
C GLU A 540 -21.81 -5.78 0.96
N ILE A 541 -21.23 -4.60 0.79
CA ILE A 541 -19.92 -4.24 1.33
C ILE A 541 -20.05 -2.95 2.14
N HIS A 542 -19.34 -2.88 3.26
CA HIS A 542 -19.24 -1.66 4.06
C HIS A 542 -17.85 -1.05 3.92
N TYR A 543 -17.83 0.24 3.60
CA TYR A 543 -16.64 1.08 3.53
C TYR A 543 -16.72 2.19 4.57
N ALA A 544 -15.59 2.88 4.77
CA ALA A 544 -15.55 4.09 5.56
C ALA A 544 -14.70 5.13 4.84
N HIS A 545 -15.23 6.34 4.64
CA HIS A 545 -14.53 7.43 3.99
C HIS A 545 -14.18 8.53 5.00
N PRO A 546 -12.99 9.14 4.89
CA PRO A 546 -12.64 10.29 5.70
C PRO A 546 -13.53 11.49 5.32
N VAL A 547 -13.95 12.24 6.33
CA VAL A 547 -14.68 13.49 6.17
C VAL A 547 -13.67 14.62 6.24
N PHE A 548 -13.59 15.40 5.17
CA PHE A 548 -12.69 16.55 5.10
C PHE A 548 -13.46 17.82 5.43
N ASP A 549 -13.26 18.37 6.63
CA ASP A 549 -13.69 19.71 7.01
C ASP A 549 -12.47 20.62 7.24
N MET A 550 -12.68 21.85 7.73
CA MET A 550 -11.59 22.77 8.05
C MET A 550 -10.58 22.19 9.05
N LYS A 551 -11.03 21.38 10.02
CA LYS A 551 -10.15 20.77 11.03
C LYS A 551 -9.31 19.66 10.40
N ALA A 552 -9.91 18.85 9.53
CA ALA A 552 -9.20 17.81 8.81
C ALA A 552 -8.08 18.38 7.92
N ILE A 553 -8.36 19.47 7.19
CA ILE A 553 -7.35 20.15 6.36
C ILE A 553 -6.22 20.74 7.22
N ALA A 554 -6.54 21.32 8.40
CA ALA A 554 -5.53 21.80 9.32
C ALA A 554 -4.66 20.66 9.88
N ALA A 555 -5.27 19.52 10.22
CA ALA A 555 -4.57 18.34 10.70
C ALA A 555 -3.64 17.73 9.64
N GLN A 556 -4.04 17.69 8.38
CA GLN A 556 -3.17 17.29 7.27
C GLN A 556 -1.91 18.17 7.16
N LYS A 557 -2.05 19.49 7.36
CA LYS A 557 -0.91 20.42 7.36
C LYS A 557 0.01 20.21 8.58
N ALA A 558 -0.55 19.79 9.71
CA ALA A 558 0.18 19.54 10.94
C ALA A 558 0.80 18.12 11.01
N LEU A 559 0.37 17.18 10.17
CA LEU A 559 0.85 15.80 10.15
C LEU A 559 2.39 15.65 10.12
N PRO A 560 3.16 16.45 9.37
CA PRO A 560 4.63 16.35 9.38
C PRO A 560 5.26 16.56 10.77
N LEU A 561 4.57 17.23 11.70
CA LEU A 561 5.07 17.49 13.05
C LEU A 561 5.11 16.22 13.93
N ILE A 562 4.41 15.16 13.52
CA ILE A 562 4.27 13.93 14.33
C ILE A 562 4.89 12.69 13.70
N GLN A 563 5.42 12.78 12.48
CA GLN A 563 6.03 11.64 11.81
C GLN A 563 7.32 11.20 12.50
N GLY A 564 7.44 9.89 12.76
CA GLY A 564 8.61 9.30 13.40
C GLY A 564 8.68 9.51 14.92
N ASN A 565 7.75 10.27 15.51
CA ASN A 565 7.69 10.43 16.95
C ASN A 565 7.40 9.07 17.61
N SER A 566 8.25 8.69 18.58
CA SER A 566 8.22 7.38 19.23
C SER A 566 8.33 6.20 18.25
N SER A 567 9.04 6.38 17.13
CA SER A 567 9.23 5.39 16.06
C SER A 567 7.92 4.94 15.39
N ILE A 568 6.91 5.81 15.37
CA ILE A 568 5.62 5.56 14.73
C ILE A 568 5.39 6.57 13.60
N TRP A 569 4.98 6.03 12.47
CA TRP A 569 4.72 6.77 11.24
C TRP A 569 3.28 6.58 10.81
N TYR A 570 2.71 7.58 10.15
CA TYR A 570 1.29 7.60 9.79
C TYR A 570 1.12 7.84 8.29
N CYS A 571 0.44 6.94 7.60
CA CYS A 571 0.09 7.13 6.19
C CYS A 571 -1.31 6.59 5.89
N GLY A 572 -1.89 7.02 4.78
CA GLY A 572 -3.28 6.73 4.45
C GLY A 572 -3.82 7.70 3.41
N ALA A 573 -4.87 7.30 2.69
CA ALA A 573 -5.53 8.20 1.75
C ALA A 573 -6.10 9.47 2.44
N TRP A 574 -6.36 9.38 3.75
CA TRP A 574 -6.81 10.48 4.60
C TRP A 574 -5.79 11.62 4.75
N THR A 575 -4.52 11.42 4.38
CA THR A 575 -3.50 12.48 4.38
C THR A 575 -3.55 13.38 3.12
N GLY A 576 -4.57 13.20 2.28
CA GLY A 576 -4.84 13.98 1.07
C GLY A 576 -6.35 14.11 0.83
N PHE A 577 -6.82 13.85 -0.38
CA PHE A 577 -8.25 13.96 -0.73
C PHE A 577 -9.00 12.62 -0.68
N GLY A 578 -8.41 11.57 -0.09
CA GLY A 578 -9.06 10.26 0.04
C GLY A 578 -8.93 9.37 -1.19
N PHE A 579 -8.13 9.73 -2.19
CA PHE A 579 -7.94 8.93 -3.41
C PHE A 579 -6.76 7.96 -3.31
N HIS A 580 -6.71 6.99 -4.22
CA HIS A 580 -5.60 6.02 -4.29
C HIS A 580 -4.23 6.65 -4.52
N GLU A 581 -4.15 7.73 -5.31
CA GLU A 581 -2.90 8.49 -5.49
C GLU A 581 -2.42 9.09 -4.16
N ASP A 582 -3.34 9.63 -3.34
CA ASP A 582 -3.00 10.19 -2.03
C ASP A 582 -2.49 9.10 -1.08
N GLY A 583 -3.16 7.94 -1.09
CA GLY A 583 -2.74 6.79 -0.31
C GLY A 583 -1.34 6.32 -0.70
N LEU A 584 -1.09 6.09 -2.00
CA LEU A 584 0.22 5.68 -2.49
C LEU A 584 1.30 6.72 -2.16
N ARG A 585 1.04 8.00 -2.45
CA ARG A 585 1.96 9.11 -2.14
C ARG A 585 2.31 9.14 -0.66
N SER A 586 1.33 8.97 0.22
CA SER A 586 1.55 9.00 1.67
C SER A 586 2.49 7.87 2.14
N GLY A 587 2.33 6.67 1.59
CA GLY A 587 3.20 5.53 1.90
C GLY A 587 4.61 5.71 1.36
N GLU A 588 4.75 6.23 0.14
CA GLU A 588 6.07 6.52 -0.46
C GLU A 588 6.82 7.65 0.26
N LEU A 589 6.09 8.63 0.82
CA LEU A 589 6.71 9.68 1.63
C LEU A 589 7.24 9.14 2.95
N VAL A 590 6.44 8.34 3.68
CA VAL A 590 6.91 7.68 4.90
C VAL A 590 8.10 6.75 4.62
N ALA A 591 8.10 6.03 3.49
CA ALA A 591 9.22 5.16 3.14
C ALA A 591 10.52 5.91 2.80
N LYS A 592 10.42 7.18 2.44
CA LYS A 592 11.55 8.02 2.04
C LYS A 592 12.23 8.67 3.26
N ASP A 593 11.41 9.08 4.22
CA ASP A 593 11.86 9.68 5.49
C ASP A 593 12.47 8.60 6.40
#